data_AF-A0A854F4A7-F1
#
_entry.id   AF-A0A854F4A7-F1
#
_cell.length_a   1.000
_cell.length_b   1.000
_cell.length_c   1.000
_cell.angle_alpha   90.00
_cell.angle_beta   90.00
_cell.angle_gamma   90.00
#
_symmetry.space_group_name_H-M   'P 1'
#
loop_
_entity.id
_entity.type
_entity.pdbx_description
1 polymer ?
#
loop_
_entity_poly.entity_id
_entity_poly.type
_entity_poly.pdbx_seq_one_letter_code
_entity_poly.pdbx_strand_id
1 'polypeptide(L)'
;MAEWAPRGVRSIDLPKAELPVWQAYFANGERAYFGPDDGTLLLRRGPDNDVLMWLHEWHVALLAHDTGKQVLGIIGWISLGLLLSGLYLWWPKPGRWRSHLKVHAQPPARRWATWHRSSGALLLPLLLMATVTGVGMVYGKGFHAVLTAAFGGAAPPTPVLAGTVEKVAWDPVLNQALHALPSARLSRASNDSSGVIRKPLCVIG
;
A
#
# COMPACT_ATOMS: atom_id res chain seq x y z
N MET A 1 28.50 24.13 -1.18
CA MET A 1 27.70 23.47 -0.13
C MET A 1 26.34 24.15 0.02
N ALA A 2 25.54 24.22 -1.05
CA ALA A 2 24.22 24.84 -1.00
C ALA A 2 23.42 24.42 -2.25
N GLU A 3 22.59 23.37 -2.16
CA GLU A 3 21.58 23.11 -3.21
C GLU A 3 20.43 22.19 -2.79
N TRP A 4 20.13 22.06 -1.50
CA TRP A 4 18.91 21.37 -1.07
C TRP A 4 18.10 22.27 -0.14
N ALA A 5 17.10 22.94 -0.71
CA ALA A 5 16.05 23.53 0.10
C ALA A 5 15.13 22.38 0.55
N PRO A 6 14.89 22.19 1.86
CA PRO A 6 14.02 21.14 2.40
C PRO A 6 12.54 21.47 2.16
N ARG A 7 12.15 21.78 0.92
CA ARG A 7 10.75 22.02 0.55
C ARG A 7 10.12 20.68 0.22
N GLY A 8 9.20 20.23 1.07
CA GLY A 8 8.35 19.06 0.80
C GLY A 8 8.85 17.72 1.35
N VAL A 9 9.83 17.70 2.25
CA VAL A 9 10.17 16.48 3.00
C VAL A 9 9.05 16.18 3.99
N ARG A 10 8.46 15.00 3.90
CA ARG A 10 7.36 14.54 4.74
C ARG A 10 7.84 13.67 5.89
N SER A 11 8.84 12.84 5.66
CA SER A 11 9.44 12.02 6.71
C SER A 11 10.89 11.70 6.44
N ILE A 12 11.63 11.46 7.51
CA ILE A 12 13.03 11.03 7.49
C ILE A 12 13.17 9.80 8.39
N ASP A 13 13.74 8.74 7.85
CA ASP A 13 14.12 7.55 8.60
C ASP A 13 15.58 7.64 9.04
N LEU A 14 15.82 7.25 10.28
CA LEU A 14 17.16 7.25 10.87
C LEU A 14 17.97 6.03 10.42
N PRO A 15 19.31 6.12 10.42
CA PRO A 15 20.19 5.02 10.02
C PRO A 15 19.93 3.77 10.88
N LYS A 16 19.67 2.64 10.24
CA LYS A 16 19.47 1.34 10.89
C LYS A 16 20.74 0.49 10.75
N ALA A 17 20.91 -0.50 11.60
CA ALA A 17 22.07 -1.40 11.54
C ALA A 17 22.15 -2.14 10.18
N GLU A 18 21.01 -2.45 9.60
CA GLU A 18 20.84 -3.12 8.30
C GLU A 18 20.93 -2.17 7.09
N LEU A 19 20.65 -0.87 7.30
CA LEU A 19 20.74 0.17 6.27
C LEU A 19 21.27 1.45 6.93
N PRO A 20 22.59 1.65 7.00
CA PRO A 20 23.19 2.81 7.69
C PRO A 20 23.10 4.05 6.80
N VAL A 21 21.89 4.43 6.39
CA VAL A 21 21.62 5.57 5.52
C VAL A 21 20.47 6.38 6.07
N TRP A 22 20.55 7.69 5.91
CA TRP A 22 19.41 8.57 6.15
C TRP A 22 18.48 8.48 4.94
N GLN A 23 17.20 8.20 5.16
CA GLN A 23 16.24 8.10 4.07
C GLN A 23 15.17 9.19 4.20
N ALA A 24 15.15 10.14 3.29
CA ALA A 24 14.13 11.18 3.22
C ALA A 24 13.04 10.82 2.21
N TYR A 25 11.79 11.03 2.59
CA TYR A 25 10.60 10.86 1.76
C TYR A 25 10.00 12.22 1.43
N PHE A 26 9.78 12.48 0.15
CA PHE A 26 9.22 13.73 -0.33
C PHE A 26 7.73 13.60 -0.67
N ALA A 27 7.03 14.74 -0.66
CA ALA A 27 5.59 14.80 -0.96
C ALA A 27 5.24 14.36 -2.39
N ASN A 28 6.19 14.49 -3.32
CA ASN A 28 6.06 14.04 -4.72
C ASN A 28 6.33 12.54 -4.92
N GLY A 29 6.55 11.78 -3.84
CA GLY A 29 6.83 10.34 -3.90
C GLY A 29 8.30 9.98 -4.08
N GLU A 30 9.19 10.96 -4.27
CA GLU A 30 10.63 10.72 -4.33
C GLU A 30 11.19 10.28 -2.98
N ARG A 31 12.26 9.49 -3.06
CA ARG A 31 13.05 9.02 -1.92
C ARG A 31 14.51 9.39 -2.15
N ALA A 32 15.12 10.07 -1.20
CA ALA A 32 16.56 10.35 -1.21
C ALA A 32 17.25 9.57 -0.09
N TYR A 33 18.43 9.04 -0.40
CA TYR A 33 19.30 8.34 0.52
C TYR A 33 20.56 9.17 0.73
N PHE A 34 20.91 9.44 1.98
CA PHE A 34 22.12 10.17 2.35
C PHE A 34 23.06 9.30 3.18
N GLY A 35 24.36 9.54 3.02
CA GLY A 35 25.40 8.89 3.81
C GLY A 35 25.26 9.21 5.31
N PRO A 36 25.58 8.26 6.19
CA PRO A 36 25.39 8.41 7.64
C PRO A 36 26.32 9.46 8.25
N ASP A 37 27.55 9.56 7.75
CA ASP A 37 28.62 10.37 8.35
C ASP A 37 28.70 11.78 7.77
N ASP A 38 28.65 11.90 6.43
CA ASP A 38 28.88 13.19 5.73
C ASP A 38 27.61 13.83 5.16
N GLY A 39 26.46 13.15 5.25
CA GLY A 39 25.20 13.62 4.67
C GLY A 39 25.23 13.75 3.15
N THR A 40 26.19 13.09 2.48
CA THR A 40 26.31 13.09 1.02
C THR A 40 25.10 12.41 0.38
N LEU A 41 24.55 13.00 -0.67
CA LEU A 41 23.44 12.39 -1.40
C LEU A 41 23.98 11.17 -2.17
N LEU A 42 23.61 9.98 -1.73
CA LEU A 42 24.05 8.72 -2.34
C LEU A 42 23.16 8.35 -3.53
N LEU A 43 21.85 8.45 -3.35
CA LEU A 43 20.89 8.03 -4.36
C LEU A 43 19.58 8.80 -4.21
N ARG A 44 19.00 9.20 -5.35
CA ARG A 44 17.63 9.70 -5.41
C ARG A 44 16.81 8.74 -6.28
N ARG A 45 15.65 8.34 -5.81
CA ARG A 45 14.74 7.40 -6.47
C ARG A 45 13.36 8.03 -6.58
N GLY A 46 12.88 8.19 -7.79
CA GLY A 46 11.57 8.67 -8.16
C GLY A 46 10.96 7.81 -9.27
N PRO A 47 9.68 8.01 -9.59
CA PRO A 47 9.00 7.28 -10.67
C PRO A 47 9.64 7.45 -12.05
N ASP A 48 10.35 8.56 -12.23
CA ASP A 48 11.02 9.00 -13.45
C ASP A 48 12.41 8.38 -13.65
N ASN A 49 13.04 7.87 -12.59
CA ASN A 49 14.40 7.32 -12.67
C ASN A 49 14.54 5.86 -12.21
N ASP A 50 13.44 5.23 -11.78
CA ASP A 50 13.40 3.82 -11.40
C ASP A 50 12.18 3.11 -12.02
N VAL A 51 12.46 2.15 -12.90
CA VAL A 51 11.44 1.35 -13.61
C VAL A 51 10.48 0.64 -12.65
N LEU A 52 10.97 0.22 -11.48
CA LEU A 52 10.13 -0.44 -10.48
C LEU A 52 9.16 0.55 -9.82
N MET A 53 9.61 1.78 -9.54
CA MET A 53 8.72 2.84 -9.03
C MET A 53 7.71 3.27 -10.08
N TRP A 54 8.14 3.40 -11.34
CA TRP A 54 7.25 3.67 -12.46
C TRP A 54 6.16 2.61 -12.59
N LEU A 55 6.55 1.32 -12.59
CA LEU A 55 5.61 0.21 -12.71
C LEU A 55 4.64 0.16 -11.53
N HIS A 56 5.13 0.43 -10.31
CA HIS A 56 4.29 0.53 -9.13
C HIS A 56 3.26 1.66 -9.25
N GLU A 57 3.68 2.85 -9.69
CA GLU A 57 2.77 3.98 -9.87
C GLU A 57 1.76 3.74 -10.99
N TRP A 58 2.18 3.11 -12.09
CA TRP A 58 1.27 2.64 -13.12
C TRP A 58 0.28 1.61 -12.57
N HIS A 59 0.73 0.65 -11.77
CA HIS A 59 -0.10 -0.43 -11.27
C HIS A 59 -1.13 0.02 -10.23
N VAL A 60 -0.76 0.96 -9.35
CA VAL A 60 -1.61 1.39 -8.22
C VAL A 60 -2.36 2.67 -8.52
N ALA A 61 -1.83 3.51 -9.41
CA ALA A 61 -2.33 4.85 -9.67
C ALA A 61 -2.41 5.20 -11.16
N LEU A 62 -2.14 4.27 -12.09
CA LEU A 62 -2.20 4.47 -13.54
C LEU A 62 -1.42 5.73 -14.02
N LEU A 63 -0.37 6.13 -13.28
CA LEU A 63 0.39 7.38 -13.47
C LEU A 63 -0.43 8.68 -13.27
N ALA A 64 -1.69 8.56 -12.81
CA ALA A 64 -2.61 9.66 -12.58
C ALA A 64 -2.84 9.94 -11.08
N HIS A 65 -1.88 9.55 -10.22
CA HIS A 65 -1.87 9.81 -8.79
C HIS A 65 -3.21 9.46 -8.10
N ASP A 66 -3.94 10.45 -7.59
CA ASP A 66 -5.17 10.23 -6.83
C ASP A 66 -6.36 9.88 -7.70
N THR A 67 -6.45 10.43 -8.92
CA THR A 67 -7.50 10.10 -9.88
C THR A 67 -7.38 8.66 -10.34
N GLY A 68 -6.15 8.20 -10.65
CA GLY A 68 -5.94 6.85 -11.12
C GLY A 68 -6.21 5.79 -10.06
N LYS A 69 -5.97 6.07 -8.76
CA LYS A 69 -6.39 5.19 -7.66
C LYS A 69 -7.91 4.99 -7.64
N GLN A 70 -8.69 6.04 -7.86
CA GLN A 70 -10.17 5.94 -7.89
C GLN A 70 -10.64 5.12 -9.09
N VAL A 71 -10.10 5.39 -10.27
CA VAL A 71 -10.42 4.65 -11.50
C VAL A 71 -10.06 3.17 -11.34
N LEU A 72 -8.88 2.87 -10.80
CA LEU A 72 -8.45 1.50 -10.53
C LEU A 72 -9.37 0.80 -9.52
N GLY A 73 -9.84 1.53 -8.50
CA GLY A 73 -10.87 1.04 -7.57
C GLY A 73 -12.16 0.63 -8.26
N ILE A 74 -12.67 1.46 -9.17
CA ILE A 74 -13.88 1.16 -9.96
C ILE A 74 -13.65 -0.06 -10.86
N ILE A 75 -12.50 -0.12 -11.56
CA ILE A 75 -12.12 -1.28 -12.38
C ILE A 75 -12.04 -2.55 -11.52
N GLY A 76 -11.51 -2.45 -10.30
CA GLY A 76 -11.46 -3.56 -9.36
C GLY A 76 -12.86 -4.06 -8.97
N TRP A 77 -13.81 -3.17 -8.71
CA TRP A 77 -15.21 -3.54 -8.44
C TRP A 77 -15.91 -4.20 -9.64
N ILE A 78 -15.71 -3.65 -10.85
CA ILE A 78 -16.24 -4.24 -12.08
C ILE A 78 -15.64 -5.64 -12.30
N SER A 79 -14.33 -5.77 -12.10
CA SER A 79 -13.61 -7.06 -12.22
C SER A 79 -14.12 -8.08 -11.20
N LEU A 80 -14.37 -7.65 -9.96
CA LEU A 80 -14.96 -8.52 -8.93
C LEU A 80 -16.35 -8.99 -9.33
N GLY A 81 -17.21 -8.10 -9.83
CA GLY A 81 -18.53 -8.47 -10.37
C GLY A 81 -18.43 -9.44 -11.55
N LEU A 82 -17.44 -9.25 -12.44
CA LEU A 82 -17.20 -10.14 -13.56
C LEU A 82 -16.72 -11.53 -13.11
N LEU A 83 -15.87 -11.61 -12.08
CA LEU A 83 -15.44 -12.87 -11.48
C LEU A 83 -16.60 -13.60 -10.78
N LEU A 84 -17.44 -12.88 -10.04
CA LEU A 84 -18.62 -13.46 -9.36
C LEU A 84 -19.66 -13.97 -10.38
N SER A 85 -19.93 -13.19 -11.43
CA SER A 85 -20.82 -13.63 -12.51
C SER A 85 -20.23 -14.81 -13.29
N GLY A 86 -18.91 -14.81 -13.54
CA GLY A 86 -18.20 -15.95 -14.12
C GLY A 86 -18.29 -17.21 -13.25
N LEU A 87 -18.15 -17.08 -11.93
CA LEU A 87 -18.33 -18.19 -10.99
C LEU A 87 -19.77 -18.71 -11.01
N TYR A 88 -20.76 -17.81 -11.00
CA TYR A 88 -22.18 -18.16 -11.05
C TYR A 88 -22.54 -18.89 -12.36
N LEU A 89 -22.08 -18.38 -13.51
CA LEU A 89 -22.27 -19.01 -14.82
C LEU A 89 -21.49 -20.32 -14.95
N TRP A 90 -20.33 -20.43 -14.30
CA TRP A 90 -19.55 -21.65 -14.32
C TRP A 90 -20.17 -22.74 -13.44
N TRP A 91 -20.83 -22.36 -12.34
CA TRP A 91 -21.33 -23.26 -11.28
C TRP A 91 -21.99 -24.52 -11.87
N PRO A 92 -21.27 -25.65 -11.90
CA PRO A 92 -21.77 -26.84 -12.54
C PRO A 92 -22.80 -27.53 -11.63
N LYS A 93 -23.87 -28.07 -12.22
CA LYS A 93 -24.79 -28.97 -11.51
C LYS A 93 -23.98 -30.06 -10.77
N PRO A 94 -24.32 -30.38 -9.50
CA PRO A 94 -23.56 -31.34 -8.70
C PRO A 94 -23.43 -32.67 -9.47
N GLY A 95 -22.19 -33.15 -9.64
CA GLY A 95 -21.89 -34.42 -10.33
C GLY A 95 -21.27 -34.34 -11.73
N ARG A 96 -21.16 -33.17 -12.38
CA ARG A 96 -20.53 -33.02 -13.73
C ARG A 96 -19.29 -32.12 -13.80
N TRP A 97 -18.65 -31.84 -12.66
CA TRP A 97 -17.52 -30.91 -12.55
C TRP A 97 -16.34 -31.32 -13.47
N ARG A 98 -16.06 -32.63 -13.57
CA ARG A 98 -15.04 -33.20 -14.49
C ARG A 98 -15.43 -33.14 -15.98
N SER A 99 -16.72 -33.11 -16.30
CA SER A 99 -17.21 -33.05 -17.68
C SER A 99 -17.15 -31.64 -18.26
N HIS A 100 -17.16 -30.60 -17.43
CA HIS A 100 -17.06 -29.20 -17.85
C HIS A 100 -15.61 -28.74 -18.03
N LEU A 101 -14.65 -29.49 -17.49
CA LEU A 101 -13.21 -29.38 -17.77
C LEU A 101 -12.79 -30.13 -19.04
N LYS A 102 -13.68 -30.92 -19.66
CA LYS A 102 -13.39 -31.57 -20.95
C LYS A 102 -13.42 -30.53 -22.07
N VAL A 103 -12.23 -30.08 -22.46
CA VAL A 103 -11.98 -29.24 -23.64
C VAL A 103 -12.53 -29.97 -24.89
N HIS A 104 -13.75 -29.64 -25.32
CA HIS A 104 -14.25 -30.11 -26.60
C HIS A 104 -13.67 -29.24 -27.70
N ALA A 105 -12.84 -29.87 -28.53
CA ALA A 105 -11.88 -29.21 -29.40
C ALA A 105 -12.42 -28.73 -30.76
N GLN A 106 -13.72 -28.78 -31.03
CA GLN A 106 -14.29 -28.49 -32.35
C GLN A 106 -15.64 -27.77 -32.19
N PRO A 107 -15.90 -26.57 -32.78
CA PRO A 107 -15.18 -25.82 -33.83
C PRO A 107 -14.26 -24.68 -33.30
N PRO A 108 -13.40 -24.06 -34.16
CA PRO A 108 -12.32 -23.14 -33.74
C PRO A 108 -12.78 -21.84 -33.03
N ALA A 109 -13.96 -21.30 -33.35
CA ALA A 109 -14.51 -20.14 -32.66
C ALA A 109 -14.86 -20.42 -31.19
N ARG A 110 -15.22 -21.67 -30.86
CA ARG A 110 -15.49 -22.11 -29.47
C ARG A 110 -14.23 -22.45 -28.70
N ARG A 111 -13.07 -22.54 -29.36
CA ARG A 111 -11.78 -22.83 -28.72
C ARG A 111 -11.44 -21.73 -27.73
N TRP A 112 -11.43 -20.46 -28.15
CA TRP A 112 -11.13 -19.30 -27.30
C TRP A 112 -12.06 -19.21 -26.09
N ALA A 113 -13.37 -19.39 -26.29
CA ALA A 113 -14.34 -19.41 -25.20
C ALA A 113 -14.10 -20.57 -24.22
N THR A 114 -13.68 -21.74 -24.71
CA THR A 114 -13.35 -22.91 -23.88
C THR A 114 -12.06 -22.69 -23.10
N TRP A 115 -11.05 -22.06 -23.70
CA TRP A 115 -9.81 -21.66 -23.03
C TRP A 115 -10.09 -20.61 -21.95
N HIS A 116 -10.88 -19.57 -22.27
CA HIS A 116 -11.27 -18.55 -21.31
C HIS A 116 -12.07 -19.16 -20.15
N ARG A 117 -13.01 -20.08 -20.43
CA ARG A 117 -13.78 -20.78 -19.38
C ARG A 117 -12.91 -21.70 -18.51
N SER A 118 -11.96 -22.42 -19.10
CA SER A 118 -11.10 -23.36 -18.38
C SER A 118 -10.02 -22.66 -17.56
N SER A 119 -9.34 -21.68 -18.16
CA SER A 119 -8.36 -20.83 -17.47
C SER A 119 -9.04 -19.96 -16.42
N GLY A 120 -10.20 -19.38 -16.73
CA GLY A 120 -11.02 -18.63 -15.80
C GLY A 120 -11.39 -19.47 -14.59
N ALA A 121 -11.88 -20.70 -14.79
CA ALA A 121 -12.21 -21.60 -13.67
C ALA A 121 -10.99 -22.01 -12.83
N LEU A 122 -9.85 -22.30 -13.47
CA LEU A 122 -8.61 -22.68 -12.78
C LEU A 122 -8.02 -21.51 -11.97
N LEU A 123 -7.99 -20.32 -12.57
CA LEU A 123 -7.42 -19.12 -11.97
C LEU A 123 -8.41 -18.36 -11.09
N LEU A 124 -9.71 -18.73 -11.10
CA LEU A 124 -10.75 -18.04 -10.34
C LEU A 124 -10.40 -17.81 -8.86
N PRO A 125 -9.98 -18.82 -8.07
CA PRO A 125 -9.67 -18.59 -6.65
C PRO A 125 -8.52 -17.60 -6.47
N LEU A 126 -7.49 -17.69 -7.34
CA LEU A 126 -6.35 -16.79 -7.31
C LEU A 126 -6.74 -15.36 -7.70
N LEU A 127 -7.49 -15.20 -8.79
CA LEU A 127 -7.99 -13.91 -9.29
C LEU A 127 -8.93 -13.26 -8.28
N LEU A 128 -9.85 -14.03 -7.70
CA LEU A 128 -10.79 -13.54 -6.68
C LEU A 128 -10.02 -13.02 -5.47
N MET A 129 -9.06 -13.79 -4.95
CA MET A 129 -8.21 -13.37 -3.83
C MET A 129 -7.42 -12.10 -4.17
N ALA A 130 -6.79 -12.04 -5.34
CA ALA A 130 -6.02 -10.91 -5.79
C ALA A 130 -6.87 -9.64 -5.96
N THR A 131 -8.05 -9.74 -6.58
CA THR A 131 -8.97 -8.61 -6.79
C THR A 131 -9.55 -8.11 -5.47
N VAL A 132 -9.97 -9.01 -4.56
CA VAL A 132 -10.43 -8.62 -3.23
C VAL A 132 -9.34 -7.90 -2.45
N THR A 133 -8.11 -8.41 -2.50
CA THR A 133 -6.95 -7.77 -1.85
C THR A 133 -6.65 -6.40 -2.46
N GLY A 134 -6.63 -6.28 -3.80
CA GLY A 134 -6.36 -5.02 -4.49
C GLY A 134 -7.43 -3.96 -4.22
N VAL A 135 -8.71 -4.31 -4.31
CA VAL A 135 -9.82 -3.41 -3.96
C VAL A 135 -9.76 -3.03 -2.48
N GLY A 136 -9.44 -4.00 -1.60
CA GLY A 136 -9.26 -3.76 -0.17
C GLY A 136 -8.13 -2.78 0.14
N MET A 137 -7.01 -2.85 -0.58
CA MET A 137 -5.89 -1.92 -0.44
C MET A 137 -6.25 -0.49 -0.87
N VAL A 138 -7.07 -0.32 -1.92
CA VAL A 138 -7.54 1.00 -2.35
C VAL A 138 -8.52 1.61 -1.34
N TYR A 139 -9.48 0.82 -0.84
CA TYR A 139 -10.53 1.27 0.08
C TYR A 139 -10.23 0.95 1.55
N GLY A 140 -8.96 1.02 1.96
CA GLY A 140 -8.47 0.52 3.26
C GLY A 140 -9.43 0.73 4.45
N LYS A 141 -9.98 1.94 4.64
CA LYS A 141 -10.94 2.21 5.72
C LYS A 141 -12.23 1.37 5.65
N GLY A 142 -12.83 1.27 4.47
CA GLY A 142 -14.04 0.48 4.25
C GLY A 142 -13.78 -1.01 4.36
N PHE A 143 -12.63 -1.47 3.85
CA PHE A 143 -12.22 -2.87 3.97
C PHE A 143 -11.96 -3.26 5.43
N HIS A 144 -11.24 -2.42 6.19
CA HIS A 144 -11.06 -2.61 7.62
C HIS A 144 -12.39 -2.66 8.37
N ALA A 145 -13.36 -1.79 8.05
CA ALA A 145 -14.68 -1.83 8.68
C ALA A 145 -15.40 -3.16 8.40
N VAL A 146 -15.39 -3.66 7.16
CA VAL A 146 -15.99 -4.95 6.80
C VAL A 146 -15.31 -6.11 7.54
N LEU A 147 -13.97 -6.14 7.58
CA LEU A 147 -13.24 -7.16 8.32
C LEU A 147 -13.54 -7.11 9.82
N THR A 148 -13.60 -5.91 10.38
CA THR A 148 -13.90 -5.69 11.79
C THR A 148 -15.32 -6.15 12.14
N ALA A 149 -16.28 -5.92 11.24
CA ALA A 149 -17.65 -6.40 11.38
C ALA A 149 -17.77 -7.93 11.23
N ALA A 150 -17.01 -8.54 10.32
CA ALA A 150 -17.08 -9.96 10.02
C ALA A 150 -16.32 -10.85 11.03
N PHE A 151 -15.14 -10.41 11.48
CA PHE A 151 -14.24 -11.20 12.33
C PHE A 151 -14.13 -10.67 13.77
N GLY A 152 -14.72 -9.51 14.05
CA GLY A 152 -14.58 -8.83 15.34
C GLY A 152 -13.24 -8.07 15.44
N GLY A 153 -13.29 -6.89 16.03
CA GLY A 153 -12.13 -6.06 16.32
C GLY A 153 -12.57 -4.70 16.85
N ALA A 154 -11.81 -4.11 17.75
CA ALA A 154 -11.98 -2.70 18.10
C ALA A 154 -10.94 -1.90 17.32
N ALA A 155 -11.38 -0.88 16.59
CA ALA A 155 -10.43 0.09 16.06
C ALA A 155 -9.69 0.72 17.26
N PRO A 156 -8.35 0.75 17.26
CA PRO A 156 -7.62 1.39 18.36
C PRO A 156 -8.09 2.85 18.49
N PRO A 157 -8.35 3.33 19.72
CA PRO A 157 -8.85 4.68 19.91
C PRO A 157 -7.88 5.66 19.27
N THR A 158 -8.38 6.50 18.37
CA THR A 158 -7.56 7.55 17.76
C THR A 158 -7.14 8.51 18.86
N PRO A 159 -5.84 8.65 19.18
CA PRO A 159 -5.41 9.60 20.19
C PRO A 159 -5.74 11.01 19.70
N VAL A 160 -6.59 11.70 20.44
CA VAL A 160 -6.92 13.11 20.21
C VAL A 160 -5.86 13.92 20.95
N LEU A 161 -5.16 14.80 20.24
CA LEU A 161 -4.28 15.77 20.87
C LEU A 161 -5.12 16.70 21.75
N ALA A 162 -4.82 16.73 23.04
CA ALA A 162 -5.41 17.70 23.96
C ALA A 162 -4.75 19.07 23.72
N GLY A 163 -5.40 19.91 22.89
CA GLY A 163 -5.01 21.29 22.64
C GLY A 163 -4.23 21.52 21.34
N THR A 164 -4.00 22.80 21.03
CA THR A 164 -3.24 23.27 19.86
C THR A 164 -1.79 23.45 20.27
N VAL A 165 -0.89 22.62 19.75
CA VAL A 165 0.55 22.80 19.96
C VAL A 165 1.12 23.60 18.79
N GLU A 166 1.32 24.91 18.99
CA GLU A 166 1.83 25.81 17.95
C GLU A 166 3.32 25.55 17.65
N LYS A 167 4.10 25.18 18.67
CA LYS A 167 5.49 24.70 18.55
C LYS A 167 5.76 23.61 19.58
N VAL A 168 6.13 22.42 19.11
CA VAL A 168 6.59 21.33 19.98
C VAL A 168 8.04 21.60 20.35
N ALA A 169 8.33 21.79 21.64
CA ALA A 169 9.70 21.79 22.14
C ALA A 169 10.19 20.33 22.16
N TRP A 170 10.98 19.94 21.16
CA TRP A 170 11.33 18.54 20.93
C TRP A 170 12.24 17.94 21.99
N ASP A 171 13.17 18.72 22.55
CA ASP A 171 14.12 18.24 23.55
C ASP A 171 13.43 17.67 24.81
N PRO A 172 12.53 18.40 25.50
CA PRO A 172 11.85 17.85 26.66
C PRO A 172 10.92 16.68 26.32
N VAL A 173 10.26 16.71 25.15
CA VAL A 173 9.37 15.63 24.71
C VAL A 173 10.16 14.35 24.45
N LEU A 174 11.31 14.45 23.79
CA LEU A 174 12.15 13.30 23.48
C LEU A 174 12.79 12.74 24.74
N ASN A 175 13.28 13.60 25.64
CA ASN A 175 13.82 13.17 26.93
C ASN A 175 12.78 12.44 27.77
N GLN A 176 11.56 12.97 27.86
CA GLN A 176 10.47 12.32 28.60
C GLN A 176 10.08 10.97 27.98
N ALA A 177 10.04 10.89 26.64
CA ALA A 177 9.74 9.65 25.94
C ALA A 177 10.82 8.59 26.15
N LEU A 178 12.10 8.96 26.07
CA LEU A 178 13.23 8.06 26.30
C LEU A 178 13.32 7.62 27.77
N HIS A 179 12.98 8.50 28.73
CA HIS A 179 12.89 8.12 30.14
C HIS A 179 11.76 7.12 30.41
N ALA A 180 10.61 7.29 29.77
CA ALA A 180 9.48 6.36 29.90
C ALA A 180 9.75 5.00 29.22
N LEU A 181 10.60 4.97 28.19
CA LEU A 181 10.91 3.80 27.38
C LEU A 181 12.43 3.70 27.14
N PRO A 182 13.22 3.27 28.15
CA PRO A 182 14.68 3.29 28.09
C PRO A 182 15.28 2.33 27.05
N SER A 183 14.54 1.32 26.59
CA SER A 183 14.94 0.41 25.50
C SER A 183 14.47 0.86 24.12
N ALA A 184 13.70 1.94 24.01
CA ALA A 184 13.17 2.39 22.72
C ALA A 184 14.21 3.17 21.91
N ARG A 185 14.25 2.90 20.60
CA ARG A 185 15.07 3.64 19.64
C ARG A 185 14.19 4.50 18.74
N LEU A 186 14.61 5.73 18.48
CA LEU A 186 13.98 6.58 17.48
C LEU A 186 14.24 6.00 16.08
N SER A 187 13.17 5.70 15.35
CA SER A 187 13.24 5.04 14.03
C SER A 187 12.87 5.98 12.87
N ARG A 188 11.90 6.88 13.08
CA ARG A 188 11.34 7.77 12.06
C ARG A 188 10.85 9.07 12.68
N ALA A 189 11.16 10.18 12.02
CA ALA A 189 10.55 11.48 12.25
C ALA A 189 9.68 11.85 11.04
N SER A 190 8.42 12.21 11.26
CA SER A 190 7.53 12.68 10.20
C SER A 190 6.93 14.02 10.55
N ASN A 191 6.92 14.93 9.58
CA ASN A 191 6.17 16.17 9.66
C ASN A 191 4.93 16.03 8.78
N ASP A 192 3.76 16.32 9.33
CA ASP A 192 2.57 16.43 8.50
C ASP A 192 2.52 17.87 7.94
N SER A 193 2.10 18.02 6.68
CA SER A 193 1.96 19.32 6.02
C SER A 193 0.81 20.18 6.57
N SER A 194 0.16 19.73 7.65
CA SER A 194 -0.96 20.34 8.37
C SER A 194 -0.63 20.72 9.82
N GLY A 195 0.63 20.60 10.28
CA GLY A 195 1.03 20.88 11.66
C GLY A 195 0.50 19.87 12.71
N VAL A 196 -0.07 18.74 12.31
CA VAL A 196 -0.61 17.71 13.22
C VAL A 196 0.27 16.47 13.20
N ILE A 197 1.14 16.37 14.20
CA ILE A 197 2.04 15.23 14.37
C ILE A 197 1.23 14.01 14.82
N ARG A 198 0.92 13.12 13.87
CA ARG A 198 0.44 11.78 14.21
C ARG A 198 1.64 10.87 14.49
N LYS A 199 1.79 10.54 15.77
CA LYS A 199 2.62 9.49 16.42
C LYS A 199 3.94 9.11 15.69
N PRO A 200 5.12 9.32 16.29
CA PRO A 200 6.30 8.57 15.85
C PRO A 200 6.01 7.07 15.98
N LEU A 201 6.16 6.31 14.90
CA LEU A 201 6.12 4.85 14.96
C LEU A 201 7.33 4.37 15.75
N CYS A 202 7.18 4.24 17.07
CA CYS A 202 8.11 3.48 17.89
C CYS A 202 8.02 2.02 17.43
N VAL A 203 9.05 1.57 16.71
CA VAL A 203 9.24 0.14 16.43
C VAL A 203 10.01 -0.40 17.63
N ILE A 204 9.29 -1.11 18.49
CA ILE A 204 9.91 -1.91 19.55
C ILE A 204 10.53 -3.11 18.83
N GLY A 205 11.86 -3.13 18.75
CA GLY A 205 12.64 -4.31 18.42
C GLY A 205 12.99 -5.06 19.69
#